data_AF-A0A928RVE4-F1
#
_entry.id   AF-A0A928RVE4-F1
#
_cell.length_a   1.000
_cell.length_b   1.000
_cell.length_c   1.000
_cell.angle_alpha   90.00
_cell.angle_beta   90.00
_cell.angle_gamma   90.00
#
_symmetry.space_group_name_H-M   'P 1'
#
loop_
_entity.id
_entity.type
_entity.pdbx_description
1 polymer ?
#
loop_
_entity_poly.entity_id
_entity_poly.type
_entity_poly.pdbx_seq_one_letter_code
_entity_poly.pdbx_strand_id
1 'polypeptide(L)'
;MKKVAKILVLVLTLVLSLTMVACSSYKKVEKALVDIGYAVIESDTTAENMKEESDVAVTIHALSNKDSIKLTEALKLNVVIVLEFKATDDMIEYYKDSDTMQGLVQDVKDDGSAKEFYDSLVEKGLAKGNCLVISTNPLAAETVMNAIKNA
;
A
#
# COMPACT_ATOMS: atom_id res chain seq x y z
N MET A 1 25.75 -1.88 -3.66
CA MET A 1 24.49 -1.21 -4.07
C MET A 1 23.26 -2.09 -3.89
N LYS A 2 23.13 -3.27 -4.52
CA LYS A 2 21.92 -4.12 -4.38
C LYS A 2 21.60 -4.58 -2.94
N LYS A 3 22.61 -4.86 -2.11
CA LYS A 3 22.42 -5.26 -0.70
C LYS A 3 22.04 -4.09 0.21
N VAL A 4 22.71 -2.96 0.07
CA VAL A 4 22.42 -1.73 0.83
C VAL A 4 21.05 -1.18 0.47
N ALA A 5 20.68 -1.15 -0.82
CA ALA A 5 19.35 -0.75 -1.27
C ALA A 5 18.26 -1.68 -0.74
N LYS A 6 18.51 -3.01 -0.68
CA LYS A 6 17.58 -3.96 -0.05
C LYS A 6 17.40 -3.69 1.44
N ILE A 7 18.47 -3.40 2.18
CA ILE A 7 18.39 -3.05 3.61
C ILE A 7 17.60 -1.76 3.79
N LEU A 8 17.86 -0.74 2.98
CA LEU A 8 17.15 0.55 3.02
C LEU A 8 15.66 0.40 2.72
N VAL A 9 15.29 -0.40 1.71
CA VAL A 9 13.89 -0.72 1.40
C VAL A 9 13.24 -1.51 2.54
N LEU A 10 13.95 -2.46 3.13
CA LEU A 10 13.45 -3.25 4.26
C LEU A 10 13.21 -2.37 5.49
N VAL A 11 14.14 -1.45 5.78
CA VAL A 11 14.02 -0.44 6.85
C VAL A 11 12.87 0.51 6.55
N LEU A 12 12.70 0.98 5.30
CA LEU A 12 11.57 1.84 4.93
C LEU A 12 10.23 1.11 5.09
N THR A 13 10.15 -0.15 4.67
CA THR A 13 8.97 -1.01 4.88
C THR A 13 8.70 -1.25 6.36
N LEU A 14 9.74 -1.44 7.18
CA LEU A 14 9.65 -1.56 8.65
C LEU A 14 9.20 -0.26 9.31
N VAL A 15 9.71 0.89 8.89
CA VAL A 15 9.31 2.20 9.41
C VAL A 15 7.85 2.47 9.04
N LEU A 16 7.45 2.20 7.79
CA LEU A 16 6.08 2.36 7.32
C LEU A 16 5.12 1.35 7.98
N SER A 17 5.57 0.12 8.28
CA SER A 17 4.73 -0.88 8.94
C SER A 17 4.62 -0.64 10.45
N LEU A 18 5.70 -0.23 11.13
CA LEU A 18 5.73 0.03 12.57
C LEU A 18 5.08 1.37 12.97
N THR A 19 5.11 2.38 12.11
CA THR A 19 4.41 3.66 12.35
C THR A 19 2.90 3.56 12.14
N MET A 20 2.37 2.41 11.69
CA MET A 20 0.99 2.25 11.23
C MET A 20 0.21 1.08 11.86
N VAL A 21 0.65 0.55 12.99
CA VAL A 21 -0.04 -0.54 13.72
C VAL A 21 -1.11 0.11 14.63
N ALA A 22 -2.43 -0.09 14.47
CA ALA A 22 -3.11 -1.36 14.72
C ALA A 22 -4.48 -1.50 14.01
N CYS A 23 -4.79 -0.63 13.04
CA CYS A 23 -6.07 -0.70 12.32
C CYS A 23 -5.81 -0.60 10.83
N SER A 24 -5.97 -1.72 10.11
CA SER A 24 -5.93 -1.73 8.65
C SER A 24 -6.78 -0.59 8.11
N SER A 25 -6.17 0.28 7.31
CA SER A 25 -6.86 1.39 6.66
C SER A 25 -7.58 0.94 5.39
N TYR A 26 -7.40 -0.33 4.99
CA TYR A 26 -7.99 -0.88 3.77
C TYR A 26 -9.50 -0.68 3.72
N LYS A 27 -10.24 -0.98 4.80
CA LYS A 27 -11.71 -0.80 4.80
C LYS A 27 -12.16 0.65 4.53
N LYS A 28 -11.37 1.64 4.94
CA LYS A 28 -11.66 3.06 4.64
C LYS A 28 -11.37 3.37 3.17
N VAL A 29 -10.23 2.90 2.68
CA VAL A 29 -9.82 3.03 1.27
C VAL A 29 -10.82 2.36 0.34
N GLU A 30 -11.18 1.11 0.62
CA GLU A 30 -12.19 0.33 -0.09
C GLU A 30 -13.51 1.09 -0.14
N LYS A 31 -14.01 1.55 1.01
CA LYS A 31 -15.24 2.33 1.06
C LYS A 31 -15.17 3.58 0.18
N ALA A 32 -14.10 4.37 0.30
CA ALA A 32 -13.93 5.58 -0.50
C ALA A 32 -13.92 5.30 -2.01
N LEU A 33 -13.29 4.19 -2.43
CA LEU A 33 -13.28 3.75 -3.83
C LEU A 33 -14.65 3.24 -4.29
N VAL A 34 -15.37 2.51 -3.44
CA VAL A 34 -16.73 2.03 -3.72
C VAL A 34 -17.71 3.19 -3.87
N ASP A 35 -17.58 4.22 -3.03
CA ASP A 35 -18.42 5.42 -3.06
C ASP A 35 -18.25 6.21 -4.38
N ILE A 36 -17.08 6.14 -5.01
CA ILE A 36 -16.83 6.73 -6.35
C ILE A 36 -17.04 5.77 -7.53
N GLY A 37 -17.67 4.61 -7.30
CA GLY A 37 -18.13 3.72 -8.37
C GLY A 37 -17.21 2.53 -8.71
N TYR A 38 -16.21 2.23 -7.89
CA TYR A 38 -15.42 1.01 -8.03
C TYR A 38 -16.10 -0.18 -7.31
N ALA A 39 -15.72 -1.38 -7.70
CA ALA A 39 -16.08 -2.64 -7.06
C ALA A 39 -14.83 -3.49 -6.90
N VAL A 40 -14.73 -4.18 -5.77
CA VAL A 40 -13.67 -5.15 -5.52
C VAL A 40 -13.71 -6.21 -6.62
N ILE A 41 -12.56 -6.45 -7.24
CA ILE A 41 -12.37 -7.57 -8.14
C ILE A 41 -12.16 -8.78 -7.24
N GLU A 42 -13.19 -9.61 -7.10
CA GLU A 42 -13.02 -10.93 -6.49
C GLU A 42 -12.16 -11.75 -7.45
N SER A 43 -10.86 -11.83 -7.19
CA SER A 43 -9.97 -12.68 -7.96
C SER A 43 -9.56 -13.88 -7.10
N ASP A 44 -10.01 -15.07 -7.50
CA ASP A 44 -9.37 -16.33 -7.14
C ASP A 44 -7.97 -16.46 -7.78
N THR A 45 -7.57 -15.57 -8.70
CA THR A 45 -6.41 -15.77 -9.59
C THR A 45 -5.32 -14.70 -9.53
N THR A 46 -5.56 -13.49 -9.01
CA THR A 46 -4.52 -12.44 -8.97
C THR A 46 -3.72 -12.48 -7.67
N ALA A 47 -4.34 -12.91 -6.56
CA ALA A 47 -3.63 -13.15 -5.31
C ALA A 47 -2.85 -14.48 -5.31
N GLU A 48 -3.36 -15.52 -5.98
CA GLU A 48 -2.72 -16.85 -5.95
C GLU A 48 -1.43 -16.94 -6.77
N ASN A 49 -1.31 -16.20 -7.88
CA ASN A 49 -0.08 -16.19 -8.69
C ASN A 49 1.06 -15.34 -8.11
N MET A 50 0.82 -14.62 -7.00
CA MET A 50 1.86 -13.88 -6.25
C MET A 50 2.16 -14.53 -4.89
N LYS A 51 1.51 -15.65 -4.56
CA LYS A 51 1.86 -16.52 -3.43
C LYS A 51 3.07 -17.38 -3.82
N GLU A 52 4.23 -16.78 -4.01
CA GLU A 52 5.46 -17.53 -3.72
C GLU A 52 5.61 -17.58 -2.20
N GLU A 53 5.73 -18.81 -1.69
CA GLU A 53 5.81 -19.20 -0.29
C GLU A 53 6.71 -18.29 0.56
N SER A 54 6.11 -17.29 1.21
CA SER A 54 6.67 -16.58 2.36
C SER A 54 5.60 -15.66 2.93
N ASP A 55 5.70 -15.34 4.21
CA ASP A 55 4.84 -14.41 4.92
C ASP A 55 4.97 -13.01 4.27
N VAL A 56 4.16 -12.73 3.25
CA VAL A 56 4.31 -11.52 2.43
C VAL A 56 3.79 -10.33 3.23
N ALA A 57 4.65 -9.36 3.51
CA ALA A 57 4.34 -8.11 4.20
C ALA A 57 3.36 -7.17 3.45
N VAL A 58 2.73 -7.64 2.35
CA VAL A 58 1.84 -6.87 1.49
C VAL A 58 0.68 -7.74 1.02
N THR A 59 -0.56 -7.30 1.29
CA THR A 59 -1.77 -7.81 0.65
C THR A 59 -2.12 -6.90 -0.53
N ILE A 60 -2.37 -7.48 -1.71
CA ILE A 60 -2.75 -6.73 -2.91
C ILE A 60 -4.26 -6.83 -3.09
N HIS A 61 -4.94 -5.70 -3.11
CA HIS A 61 -6.35 -5.61 -3.43
C HIS A 61 -6.52 -4.90 -4.77
N ALA A 62 -7.43 -5.37 -5.61
CA ALA A 62 -7.73 -4.76 -6.89
C ALA A 62 -9.20 -4.37 -6.95
N LEU A 63 -9.50 -3.15 -7.40
CA LEU A 63 -10.85 -2.66 -7.59
C LEU A 63 -11.01 -2.17 -9.03
N SER A 64 -12.13 -2.47 -9.67
CA SER A 64 -12.44 -2.03 -11.04
C SER A 64 -13.67 -1.13 -11.04
N ASN A 65 -13.71 -0.15 -11.94
CA ASN A 65 -14.90 0.67 -12.11
C ASN A 65 -16.07 -0.19 -12.62
N LYS A 66 -17.25 -0.09 -11.97
CA LYS A 66 -18.45 -0.90 -12.26
C LYS A 66 -18.90 -0.84 -13.72
N ASP A 67 -18.68 0.30 -14.39
CA ASP A 67 -19.06 0.50 -15.79
C ASP A 67 -18.04 -0.13 -16.76
N SER A 68 -16.82 -0.41 -16.30
CA SER A 68 -15.74 -1.02 -17.09
C SER A 68 -15.88 -2.55 -17.20
N ILE A 69 -16.70 -3.18 -16.35
CA ILE A 69 -17.01 -4.62 -16.40
C ILE A 69 -17.79 -4.99 -17.68
N LYS A 70 -18.38 -4.01 -18.37
CA LYS A 70 -19.21 -4.20 -19.58
C LYS A 70 -18.51 -3.81 -20.90
N LEU A 71 -17.27 -3.32 -20.87
CA LEU A 71 -16.60 -2.74 -22.03
C LEU A 71 -15.44 -3.62 -22.57
N THR A 72 -15.21 -3.51 -23.87
CA THR A 72 -14.23 -4.29 -24.65
C THR A 72 -12.78 -4.07 -24.18
N GLU A 73 -11.88 -4.96 -24.61
CA GLU A 73 -10.55 -5.22 -24.00
C GLU A 73 -9.61 -4.03 -23.81
N ALA A 74 -9.83 -2.92 -24.52
CA ALA A 74 -9.02 -1.69 -24.40
C ALA A 74 -9.41 -0.79 -23.21
N LEU A 75 -10.60 -0.95 -22.63
CA LEU A 75 -11.12 -0.15 -21.51
C LEU A 75 -11.18 -0.92 -20.18
N LYS A 76 -10.80 -2.20 -20.18
CA LYS A 76 -10.73 -3.08 -18.99
C LYS A 76 -9.67 -2.65 -17.95
N LEU A 77 -8.86 -1.64 -18.23
CA LEU A 77 -7.73 -1.21 -17.39
C LEU A 77 -8.06 -0.01 -16.49
N ASN A 78 -9.32 0.22 -16.12
CA ASN A 78 -9.67 1.17 -15.07
C ASN A 78 -9.67 0.47 -13.71
N VAL A 79 -8.49 0.02 -13.30
CA VAL A 79 -8.24 -0.71 -12.07
C VAL A 79 -7.53 0.23 -11.08
N VAL A 80 -7.89 0.11 -9.82
CA VAL A 80 -7.15 0.67 -8.69
C VAL A 80 -6.55 -0.49 -7.93
N ILE A 81 -5.23 -0.47 -7.80
CA ILE A 81 -4.46 -1.42 -7.02
C ILE A 81 -4.19 -0.79 -5.66
N VAL A 82 -4.54 -1.49 -4.60
CA VAL A 82 -4.25 -1.11 -3.22
C VAL A 82 -3.25 -2.10 -2.64
N LEU A 83 -2.05 -1.62 -2.32
CA LEU A 83 -1.04 -2.39 -1.60
C LEU A 83 -1.24 -2.12 -0.11
N GLU A 84 -1.75 -3.09 0.62
CA GLU A 84 -1.92 -3.05 2.07
C GLU A 84 -0.71 -3.69 2.74
N PHE A 85 0.12 -2.88 3.37
CA PHE A 85 1.30 -3.35 4.09
C PHE A 85 0.92 -3.91 5.46
N LYS A 86 1.52 -5.02 5.85
CA LYS A 86 1.39 -5.66 7.16
C LYS A 86 2.77 -5.94 7.72
N ALA A 87 2.95 -5.72 9.02
CA ALA A 87 4.11 -6.23 9.71
C ALA A 87 3.88 -7.73 9.97
N THR A 88 4.80 -8.57 9.51
CA THR A 88 4.80 -10.01 9.84
C THR A 88 5.35 -10.21 11.24
N ASP A 89 5.04 -11.35 11.86
CA ASP A 89 5.54 -11.67 13.19
C ASP A 89 7.07 -11.73 13.20
N ASP A 90 7.69 -12.32 12.18
CA ASP A 90 9.15 -12.36 11.99
C ASP A 90 9.78 -10.96 11.91
N MET A 91 9.12 -10.01 11.22
CA MET A 91 9.62 -8.62 11.13
C MET A 91 9.52 -7.90 12.47
N ILE A 92 8.45 -8.17 13.23
CA ILE A 92 8.25 -7.61 14.57
C ILE A 92 9.29 -8.19 15.54
N GLU A 93 9.53 -9.49 15.50
CA GLU A 93 10.53 -10.18 16.33
C GLU A 93 11.94 -9.69 16.01
N TYR A 94 12.31 -9.63 14.72
CA TYR A 94 13.61 -9.11 14.30
C TYR A 94 13.84 -7.64 14.71
N TYR A 95 12.80 -6.81 14.70
CA TYR A 95 12.87 -5.45 15.24
C TYR A 95 13.06 -5.43 16.76
N LYS A 96 12.32 -6.27 17.50
CA LYS A 96 12.41 -6.33 18.96
C LYS A 96 13.77 -6.85 19.45
N ASP A 97 14.36 -7.78 18.72
CA ASP A 97 15.56 -8.51 19.16
C ASP A 97 16.88 -7.86 18.71
N SER A 98 16.82 -6.80 17.89
CA SER A 98 18.01 -6.15 17.34
C SER A 98 18.07 -4.67 17.68
N ASP A 99 18.93 -4.32 18.64
CA ASP A 99 19.25 -2.93 19.00
C ASP A 99 19.74 -2.13 17.78
N THR A 100 20.44 -2.78 16.85
CA THR A 100 20.89 -2.15 15.60
C THR A 100 19.70 -1.78 14.72
N MET A 101 18.70 -2.64 14.61
CA MET A 101 17.49 -2.33 13.83
C MET A 101 16.65 -1.26 14.49
N GLN A 102 16.55 -1.26 15.81
CA GLN A 102 15.86 -0.21 16.55
C GLN A 102 16.55 1.13 16.35
N GLY A 103 17.89 1.17 16.45
CA GLY A 103 18.69 2.35 16.16
C GLY A 103 18.48 2.85 14.74
N LEU A 104 18.57 1.98 13.73
CA LEU A 104 18.33 2.37 12.34
C LEU A 104 16.91 2.91 12.09
N VAL A 105 15.88 2.30 12.68
CA VAL A 105 14.49 2.79 12.59
C VAL A 105 14.36 4.15 13.26
N GLN A 106 15.03 4.35 14.39
CA GLN A 106 15.02 5.62 15.11
C GLN A 106 15.74 6.71 14.30
N ASP A 107 16.92 6.42 13.76
CA ASP A 107 17.68 7.33 12.90
C ASP A 107 16.86 7.78 11.69
N VAL A 108 16.13 6.86 11.04
CA VAL A 108 15.25 7.19 9.89
C VAL A 108 14.02 8.00 10.32
N LYS A 109 13.49 7.76 11.52
CA LYS A 109 12.39 8.58 12.08
C LYS A 109 12.86 9.99 12.39
N ASP A 110 14.06 10.12 12.95
CA ASP A 110 14.65 11.40 13.37
C ASP A 110 15.15 12.23 12.19
N ASP A 111 15.60 11.58 11.11
CA ASP A 111 15.97 12.24 9.84
C ASP A 111 14.77 12.90 9.15
N GLY A 112 13.53 12.51 9.48
CA GLY A 112 12.31 13.12 8.97
C GLY A 112 11.99 12.80 7.51
N SER A 113 12.98 12.47 6.67
CA SER A 113 12.79 12.22 5.22
C SER A 113 11.76 11.15 4.91
N ALA A 114 11.71 10.07 5.71
CA ALA A 114 10.72 9.01 5.51
C ALA A 114 9.30 9.48 5.80
N LYS A 115 9.14 10.32 6.84
CA LYS A 115 7.87 10.92 7.19
C LYS A 115 7.45 11.95 6.14
N GLU A 116 8.33 12.83 5.71
CA GLU A 116 8.06 13.81 4.66
C GLU A 116 7.67 13.14 3.34
N PHE A 117 8.35 12.05 2.96
CA PHE A 117 7.99 11.27 1.79
C PHE A 117 6.59 10.68 1.91
N TYR A 118 6.27 10.07 3.05
CA TYR A 118 4.95 9.53 3.32
C TYR A 118 3.87 10.62 3.33
N ASP A 119 4.11 11.74 4.01
CA ASP A 119 3.18 12.86 4.09
C ASP A 119 2.91 13.42 2.68
N SER A 120 3.93 13.52 1.81
CA SER A 120 3.73 13.86 0.39
C SER A 120 2.84 12.86 -0.36
N LEU A 121 2.92 11.56 -0.05
CA LEU A 121 2.02 10.55 -0.63
C LEU A 121 0.58 10.71 -0.11
N VAL A 122 0.41 11.00 1.18
CA VAL A 122 -0.91 11.26 1.79
C VAL A 122 -1.53 12.53 1.22
N GLU A 123 -0.77 13.62 1.13
CA GLU A 123 -1.20 14.90 0.55
C GLU A 123 -1.61 14.74 -0.92
N LYS A 124 -0.97 13.82 -1.65
CA LYS A 124 -1.31 13.48 -3.03
C LYS A 124 -2.49 12.51 -3.14
N GLY A 125 -2.95 11.91 -2.04
CA GLY A 125 -4.02 10.90 -2.07
C GLY A 125 -3.55 9.55 -2.62
N LEU A 126 -2.24 9.31 -2.56
CA LEU A 126 -1.61 8.05 -2.99
C LEU A 126 -1.44 7.09 -1.82
N ALA A 127 -1.59 7.55 -0.58
CA ALA A 127 -1.52 6.72 0.61
C ALA A 127 -2.60 7.08 1.63
N LYS A 128 -3.06 6.07 2.39
CA LYS A 128 -3.93 6.25 3.56
C LYS A 128 -3.63 5.17 4.59
N GLY A 129 -3.06 5.56 5.72
CA GLY A 129 -2.53 4.59 6.69
C GLY A 129 -1.58 3.62 5.99
N ASN A 130 -1.74 2.32 6.24
CA ASN A 130 -0.90 1.26 5.69
C ASN A 130 -1.22 0.87 4.23
N CYS A 131 -2.01 1.66 3.51
CA CYS A 131 -2.38 1.39 2.13
C CYS A 131 -1.70 2.38 1.17
N LEU A 132 -1.05 1.86 0.13
CA LEU A 132 -0.66 2.61 -1.07
C LEU A 132 -1.68 2.36 -2.17
N VAL A 133 -2.13 3.42 -2.85
CA VAL A 133 -3.19 3.37 -3.86
C VAL A 133 -2.63 3.80 -5.21
N ILE A 134 -2.80 2.94 -6.22
CA ILE A 134 -2.29 3.14 -7.58
C ILE A 134 -3.45 2.99 -8.56
N SER A 135 -3.79 4.06 -9.27
CA SER A 135 -4.72 3.98 -10.40
C SER A 135 -3.97 3.63 -11.68
N THR A 136 -4.41 2.62 -12.42
CA THR A 136 -3.84 2.26 -13.72
C THR A 136 -4.36 3.15 -14.85
N ASN A 137 -5.38 3.97 -14.59
CA ASN A 137 -5.95 4.90 -15.55
C ASN A 137 -5.62 6.35 -15.16
N PRO A 138 -4.73 7.04 -15.89
CA PRO A 138 -4.35 8.42 -15.57
C PRO A 138 -5.53 9.39 -15.63
N LEU A 139 -6.58 9.10 -16.42
CA LEU A 139 -7.77 9.95 -16.53
C LEU A 139 -8.67 9.86 -15.29
N ALA A 140 -8.62 8.77 -14.53
CA ALA A 140 -9.38 8.57 -13.30
C ALA A 140 -8.55 8.85 -12.05
N ALA A 141 -7.23 9.06 -12.21
CA ALA A 141 -6.29 9.18 -11.10
C ALA A 141 -6.65 10.33 -10.16
N GLU A 142 -7.07 11.49 -10.67
CA GLU A 142 -7.43 12.64 -9.84
C GLU A 142 -8.66 12.37 -8.97
N THR A 143 -9.71 11.76 -9.54
CA THR A 143 -10.91 11.36 -8.81
C THR A 143 -10.58 10.36 -7.69
N VAL A 144 -9.75 9.35 -8.01
CA VAL A 144 -9.28 8.38 -7.03
C VAL A 144 -8.47 9.05 -5.93
N MET A 145 -7.47 9.86 -6.28
CA MET A 145 -6.62 10.58 -5.33
C MET A 145 -7.46 11.46 -4.39
N ASN A 146 -8.44 12.20 -4.91
CA ASN A 146 -9.32 13.03 -4.10
C ASN A 146 -10.23 12.21 -3.17
N ALA A 147 -10.70 11.03 -3.60
CA ALA A 147 -11.44 10.13 -2.71
C ALA A 147 -10.58 9.65 -1.54
N ILE A 148 -9.31 9.27 -1.81
CA ILE A 148 -8.39 8.79 -0.78
C ILE A 148 -8.02 9.87 0.24
N LYS A 149 -7.82 11.13 -0.20
CA LYS A 149 -7.55 12.25 0.72
C LYS A 149 -8.67 12.41 1.76
N ASN A 150 -9.92 12.13 1.36
CA ASN A 150 -11.12 12.33 2.16
C ASN A 150 -11.61 11.05 2.90
N ALA A 151 -10.94 9.91 2.70
CA ALA A 151 -11.24 8.63 3.36
C ALA A 151 -10.82 8.62 4.85
#